data_AF-A0A356ALG4-F1
#
_entry.id   AF-A0A356ALG4-F1
#
_cell.length_a   1.000
_cell.length_b   1.000
_cell.length_c   1.000
_cell.angle_alpha   90.00
_cell.angle_beta   90.00
_cell.angle_gamma   90.00
#
_symmetry.space_group_name_H-M   'P 1'
#
loop_
_entity.id
_entity.type
_entity.pdbx_description
1 polymer ?
#
loop_
_entity_poly.entity_id
_entity_poly.type
_entity_poly.pdbx_seq_one_letter_code
_entity_poly.pdbx_strand_id
1 'polypeptide(L)'
;NDGLWSAGTVARILSNPVYLGHMVQGRQKVVSYKVHDKVPVPREKWFVKENTHAPVVDAETFERAQSLQRQNTRTAPSCGRLSLFSGFLRCSGCGKALSRKRAKNHVYYFCRTYREKSRTRCTRHSIREEDLRAAV
;
A
#
# COMPACT_ATOMS: atom_id res chain seq x y z
N ASN A 1 15.51 -18.95 1.86
CA ASN A 1 15.27 -17.87 2.83
C ASN A 1 16.60 -17.19 3.05
N ASP A 2 16.90 -16.15 2.27
CA ASP A 2 18.25 -15.60 2.08
C ASP A 2 18.74 -14.71 3.23
N GLY A 3 18.12 -14.77 4.41
CA GLY A 3 18.44 -13.91 5.57
C GLY A 3 18.12 -12.42 5.39
N LEU A 4 17.74 -12.01 4.18
CA LEU A 4 17.44 -10.63 3.83
C LEU A 4 16.03 -10.23 4.27
N TRP A 5 15.90 -8.99 4.73
CA TRP A 5 14.64 -8.40 5.13
C TRP A 5 13.75 -8.13 3.93
N SER A 6 12.51 -8.62 3.96
CA SER A 6 11.51 -8.27 2.94
C SER A 6 10.91 -6.90 3.21
N ALA A 7 10.55 -6.17 2.14
CA ALA A 7 9.85 -4.89 2.26
C ALA A 7 8.53 -5.01 3.06
N GLY A 8 7.84 -6.15 2.95
CA GLY A 8 6.64 -6.43 3.74
C GLY A 8 6.92 -6.59 5.23
N THR A 9 8.05 -7.21 5.58
CA THR A 9 8.51 -7.34 6.97
C THR A 9 8.79 -5.97 7.57
N VAL A 10 9.56 -5.13 6.86
CA VAL A 10 9.88 -3.76 7.29
C VAL A 10 8.62 -2.91 7.43
N ALA A 11 7.71 -2.98 6.46
CA ALA A 11 6.42 -2.30 6.50
C ALA A 11 5.58 -2.70 7.73
N ARG A 12 5.62 -3.98 8.12
CA ARG A 12 4.91 -4.47 9.31
C ARG A 12 5.53 -3.94 10.60
N ILE A 13 6.86 -3.84 10.66
CA ILE A 13 7.58 -3.23 11.80
C ILE A 13 7.18 -1.77 11.95
N LEU A 14 7.28 -0.97 10.90
CA LEU A 14 6.97 0.47 10.94
C LEU A 14 5.53 0.77 11.37
N SER A 15 4.60 -0.14 11.09
CA SER A 15 3.19 0.01 11.48
C SER A 15 2.83 -0.52 12.86
N ASN A 16 3.79 -1.03 13.63
CA ASN A 16 3.52 -1.74 14.87
C ASN A 16 3.47 -0.78 16.09
N PRO A 17 2.31 -0.61 16.75
CA PRO A 17 2.18 0.28 17.92
C PRO A 17 2.98 -0.17 19.15
N VAL A 18 3.56 -1.38 19.14
CA VAL A 18 4.45 -1.83 20.23
C VAL A 18 5.66 -0.92 20.40
N TYR A 19 6.12 -0.25 19.34
CA TYR A 19 7.23 0.70 19.43
C TYR A 19 6.85 2.00 20.16
N LEU A 20 5.55 2.27 20.35
CA LEU A 20 5.03 3.38 21.16
C LEU A 20 4.85 3.01 22.65
N GLY A 21 5.32 1.84 23.08
CA GLY A 21 5.10 1.40 24.47
C GLY A 21 3.75 0.72 24.69
N HIS A 22 3.00 0.42 23.64
CA HIS A 22 1.68 -0.23 23.75
C HIS A 22 1.78 -1.75 23.66
N MET A 23 1.01 -2.47 24.48
CA MET A 23 0.86 -3.92 24.36
C MET A 23 -0.36 -4.21 23.47
N VAL A 24 -0.17 -5.00 22.41
CA VAL A 24 -1.26 -5.40 21.50
C VAL A 24 -1.36 -6.91 21.41
N GLN A 25 -2.52 -7.45 21.80
CA GLN A 25 -2.84 -8.87 21.76
C GLN A 25 -4.11 -9.14 20.94
N GLY A 26 -4.33 -10.40 20.57
CA GLY A 26 -5.53 -10.81 19.83
C GLY A 26 -5.53 -10.49 18.33
N ARG A 27 -4.35 -10.28 17.71
CA ARG A 27 -4.23 -9.98 16.26
C ARG A 27 -4.74 -11.10 15.35
N GLN A 28 -4.72 -12.33 15.84
CA GLN A 28 -5.17 -13.52 15.11
C GLN A 28 -6.01 -14.38 16.04
N LYS A 29 -7.03 -15.03 15.48
CA LYS A 29 -7.82 -16.05 16.15
C LYS A 29 -7.70 -17.36 15.39
N VAL A 30 -7.76 -18.47 16.10
CA VAL A 30 -7.91 -19.80 15.49
C VAL A 30 -9.40 -20.00 15.19
N VAL A 31 -9.73 -20.52 14.00
CA VAL A 31 -11.14 -20.69 13.57
C VAL A 31 -11.89 -21.63 14.52
N SER A 32 -11.29 -22.75 14.87
CA SER A 32 -11.83 -23.67 15.87
C SER A 32 -10.74 -24.60 16.41
N TYR A 33 -11.03 -25.31 17.49
CA TYR A 33 -10.13 -26.34 18.02
C TYR A 33 -9.85 -27.47 17.00
N LYS A 34 -10.77 -27.75 16.08
CA LYS A 34 -10.60 -28.80 15.05
C LYS A 34 -9.87 -28.27 13.80
N VAL A 35 -10.05 -26.98 13.50
CA VAL A 35 -9.48 -26.31 12.33
C VAL A 35 -8.52 -25.24 12.84
N HIS A 36 -7.24 -25.60 12.86
CA HIS A 36 -6.14 -24.80 13.40
C HIS A 36 -5.72 -23.60 12.50
N ASP A 37 -6.58 -23.21 11.57
CA ASP A 37 -6.35 -22.09 10.68
C ASP A 37 -6.40 -20.77 11.45
N LYS A 38 -5.41 -19.92 11.21
CA LYS A 38 -5.27 -18.60 11.85
C LYS A 38 -5.88 -17.54 10.95
N VAL A 39 -6.94 -16.90 11.42
CA VAL A 39 -7.61 -15.82 10.72
C VAL A 39 -7.26 -14.48 11.37
N PRO A 40 -6.94 -13.43 10.59
CA PRO A 40 -6.70 -12.10 11.12
C PRO A 40 -7.97 -11.53 11.75
N VAL A 41 -7.82 -10.90 12.92
CA VAL A 41 -8.92 -10.25 13.64
C VAL A 41 -8.93 -8.76 13.26
N PRO A 42 -10.10 -8.14 13.05
CA PRO A 42 -10.21 -6.69 12.84
C PRO A 42 -9.58 -5.90 13.99
N ARG A 43 -9.00 -4.73 13.68
CA ARG A 43 -8.22 -3.93 14.65
C ARG A 43 -9.05 -3.48 15.85
N GLU A 44 -10.35 -3.31 15.64
CA GLU A 44 -11.33 -2.87 16.65
C GLU A 44 -11.54 -3.92 17.75
N LYS A 45 -11.20 -5.19 17.47
CA LYS A 45 -11.29 -6.30 18.42
C LYS A 45 -9.94 -6.66 19.04
N TRP A 46 -8.90 -5.87 18.79
CA TRP A 46 -7.60 -6.09 19.40
C TRP A 46 -7.62 -5.61 20.84
N PHE A 47 -6.97 -6.39 21.72
CA PHE A 47 -6.74 -5.96 23.09
C PHE A 47 -5.50 -5.08 23.09
N VAL A 48 -5.70 -3.77 23.22
CA VAL A 48 -4.64 -2.78 23.26
C VAL A 48 -4.57 -2.20 24.66
N LYS A 49 -3.42 -2.34 25.32
CA LYS A 49 -3.12 -1.66 26.57
C LYS A 49 -2.00 -0.64 26.34
N GLU A 50 -2.33 0.61 26.60
CA GLU A 50 -1.40 1.72 26.40
C GLU A 50 -0.34 1.76 27.51
N ASN A 51 0.83 2.34 27.19
CA ASN A 51 1.94 2.62 28.11
C ASN A 51 2.35 1.45 29.03
N THR A 52 2.51 0.26 28.47
CA THR A 52 2.97 -0.92 29.23
C THR A 52 4.48 -0.93 29.43
N HIS A 53 5.25 -0.40 28.48
CA HIS A 53 6.70 -0.35 28.52
C HIS A 53 7.22 0.97 27.95
N ALA A 54 8.51 1.26 28.20
CA ALA A 54 9.15 2.46 27.67
C ALA A 54 9.08 2.48 26.13
N PRO A 55 8.58 3.57 25.51
CA PRO A 55 8.52 3.68 24.06
C PRO A 55 9.92 3.68 23.46
N VAL A 56 10.06 3.03 22.30
CA VAL A 56 11.31 3.01 21.52
C VAL A 56 11.38 4.22 20.59
N VAL A 57 10.21 4.68 20.12
CA VAL A 57 10.07 5.84 19.24
C VAL A 57 8.98 6.78 19.75
N ASP A 58 9.11 8.05 19.44
CA ASP A 58 8.13 9.09 19.79
C ASP A 58 6.86 8.93 18.94
N ALA A 59 5.72 9.36 19.51
CA ALA A 59 4.44 9.34 18.81
C ALA A 59 4.47 10.13 17.49
N GLU A 60 5.12 11.29 17.51
CA GLU A 60 5.27 12.15 16.34
C GLU A 60 6.10 11.47 15.23
N THR A 61 7.23 10.86 15.60
CA THR A 61 8.10 10.14 14.66
C THR A 61 7.37 8.95 14.04
N PHE A 62 6.61 8.21 14.85
CA PHE A 62 5.80 7.08 14.39
C PHE A 62 4.68 7.53 13.44
N GLU A 63 4.01 8.63 13.75
CA GLU A 63 2.96 9.18 12.88
C GLU A 63 3.53 9.68 11.55
N ARG A 64 4.66 10.38 11.57
CA ARG A 64 5.38 10.80 10.36
C ARG A 64 5.78 9.60 9.50
N ALA A 65 6.32 8.54 10.11
CA ALA A 65 6.64 7.30 9.39
C ALA A 65 5.40 6.66 8.75
N GLN A 66 4.28 6.60 9.47
CA GLN A 66 3.01 6.11 8.93
C GLN A 66 2.47 6.99 7.81
N SER A 67 2.58 8.31 7.90
CA SER A 67 2.10 9.23 6.87
C SER A 67 2.86 9.02 5.56
N LEU A 68 4.19 8.90 5.64
CA LEU A 68 5.05 8.54 4.50
C LEU A 68 4.70 7.17 3.93
N GLN A 69 4.38 6.18 4.77
CA GLN A 69 3.99 4.85 4.31
C GLN A 69 2.64 4.85 3.58
N ARG A 70 1.70 5.72 3.98
CA ARG A 70 0.39 5.89 3.30
C ARG A 70 0.52 6.62 1.97
N GLN A 71 1.53 7.47 1.82
CA GLN A 71 1.77 8.16 0.55
C GLN A 71 2.04 7.13 -0.55
N ASN A 72 1.10 7.02 -1.48
CA ASN A 72 1.17 6.09 -2.60
C ASN A 72 2.03 6.63 -3.75
N THR A 73 3.05 7.42 -3.40
CA THR A 73 4.00 8.05 -4.31
C THR A 73 5.25 7.19 -4.40
N ARG A 74 5.06 5.87 -4.55
CA ARG A 74 6.19 4.94 -4.59
C ARG A 74 6.96 5.16 -5.88
N THR A 75 8.12 5.79 -5.78
CA THR A 75 9.12 5.84 -6.85
C THR A 75 9.54 4.41 -7.16
N ALA A 76 9.44 3.99 -8.42
CA ALA A 76 10.03 2.72 -8.83
C ALA A 76 11.55 2.82 -8.65
N PRO A 77 12.22 1.82 -8.07
CA PRO A 77 13.66 1.89 -7.77
C PRO A 77 14.54 2.14 -9.01
N SER A 78 14.05 1.84 -10.22
CA SER A 78 14.79 2.06 -11.47
C SER A 78 14.57 3.44 -12.10
N CYS A 79 13.66 4.26 -11.59
CA CYS A 79 13.28 5.52 -12.20
C CYS A 79 13.28 6.60 -11.13
N GLY A 80 14.44 7.24 -10.93
CA GLY A 80 14.61 8.36 -9.99
C GLY A 80 13.79 9.62 -10.31
N ARG A 81 12.79 9.53 -11.21
CA ARG A 81 11.84 10.60 -11.49
C ARG A 81 10.42 10.05 -11.33
N LEU A 82 9.68 10.66 -10.40
CA LEU A 82 8.24 10.47 -10.30
C LEU A 82 7.59 11.06 -11.56
N SER A 83 6.68 10.31 -12.18
CA SER A 83 5.80 10.90 -13.21
C SER A 83 4.86 11.90 -12.54
N LEU A 84 4.57 13.01 -13.20
CA LEU A 84 3.70 14.08 -12.70
C LEU A 84 2.38 13.55 -12.11
N PHE A 85 1.81 12.53 -12.74
CA PHE A 85 0.53 11.95 -12.35
C PHE A 85 0.63 10.67 -11.51
N SER A 86 1.81 10.36 -10.95
CA SER A 86 2.02 9.17 -10.12
C SER A 86 1.15 9.23 -8.86
N GLY A 87 0.37 8.18 -8.60
CA GLY A 87 -0.50 8.10 -7.41
C GLY A 87 -1.86 8.79 -7.53
N PHE A 88 -2.03 9.72 -8.47
CA PHE A 88 -3.28 10.49 -8.65
C PHE A 88 -4.30 9.83 -9.58
N LEU A 89 -3.84 9.25 -10.69
CA LEU A 89 -4.76 8.76 -11.72
C LEU A 89 -5.49 7.48 -11.30
N ARG A 90 -6.83 7.57 -11.29
CA ARG A 90 -7.74 6.45 -11.01
C ARG A 90 -8.63 6.19 -12.21
N CYS A 91 -8.85 4.92 -12.50
CA CYS A 91 -9.78 4.49 -13.53
C CYS A 91 -11.22 4.75 -13.07
N SER A 92 -12.04 5.45 -13.87
CA SER A 92 -13.46 5.68 -13.58
C SER A 92 -14.28 4.39 -13.49
N GLY A 93 -13.98 3.40 -14.34
CA GLY A 93 -14.74 2.15 -14.38
C GLY A 93 -14.46 1.18 -13.22
N CYS A 94 -13.20 1.07 -12.76
CA CYS A 94 -12.83 0.07 -11.74
C CYS A 94 -12.19 0.65 -10.47
N GLY A 95 -12.05 1.99 -10.37
CA GLY A 95 -11.47 2.69 -9.22
C GLY A 95 -9.98 2.43 -8.97
N LYS A 96 -9.33 1.56 -9.76
CA LYS A 96 -7.91 1.20 -9.56
C LYS A 96 -6.97 2.22 -10.19
N ALA A 97 -5.75 2.30 -9.66
CA ALA A 97 -4.71 3.18 -10.20
C ALA A 97 -4.37 2.84 -11.65
N LEU A 98 -4.21 3.88 -12.49
CA LEU A 98 -3.72 3.71 -13.85
C LEU A 98 -2.21 3.44 -13.84
N SER A 99 -1.75 2.65 -14.81
CA SER A 99 -0.34 2.32 -14.98
C SER A 99 0.23 3.06 -16.19
N ARG A 100 1.46 3.55 -16.03
CA ARG A 100 2.21 4.26 -17.07
C ARG A 100 2.93 3.26 -17.97
N LYS A 101 2.88 3.46 -19.29
CA LYS A 101 3.73 2.77 -20.28
C LYS A 101 4.31 3.79 -21.24
N ARG A 102 5.62 3.72 -21.45
CA ARG A 102 6.29 4.45 -22.54
C ARG A 102 6.26 3.58 -23.80
N ALA A 103 5.84 4.15 -24.91
CA ALA A 103 5.91 3.52 -26.22
C ALA A 103 6.46 4.53 -27.22
N LYS A 104 7.62 4.22 -27.81
CA LYS A 104 8.39 5.15 -28.65
C LYS A 104 8.62 6.49 -27.90
N ASN A 105 8.11 7.59 -28.46
CA ASN A 105 8.23 8.94 -27.92
C ASN A 105 7.03 9.38 -27.07
N HIS A 106 5.97 8.57 -26.95
CA HIS A 106 4.79 8.94 -26.19
C HIS A 106 4.63 8.13 -24.90
N VAL A 107 4.00 8.77 -23.92
CA VAL A 107 3.67 8.18 -22.63
C VAL A 107 2.16 8.01 -22.54
N TYR A 108 1.75 6.81 -22.16
CA TYR A 108 0.34 6.43 -22.05
C TYR A 108 0.02 5.94 -20.64
N TYR A 109 -1.19 6.26 -20.17
CA TYR A 109 -1.79 5.72 -18.96
C TYR A 109 -2.91 4.76 -19.34
N PHE A 110 -2.90 3.56 -18.78
CA PHE A 110 -3.89 2.52 -19.07
C PHE A 110 -4.34 1.80 -17.80
N CYS A 111 -5.53 1.20 -17.85
CA CYS A 111 -6.03 0.40 -16.73
C CYS A 111 -5.33 -0.95 -16.64
N ARG A 112 -4.61 -1.18 -15.54
CA ARG A 112 -3.93 -2.45 -15.25
C ARG A 112 -4.91 -3.61 -15.07
N THR A 113 -6.09 -3.35 -14.49
CA THR A 113 -7.13 -4.38 -14.31
C THR A 113 -7.55 -4.98 -15.65
N TYR A 114 -7.84 -4.13 -16.64
CA TYR A 114 -8.22 -4.57 -17.98
C TYR A 114 -7.12 -5.37 -18.66
N ARG A 115 -5.87 -4.85 -18.60
CA ARG A 115 -4.75 -5.40 -19.35
C ARG A 115 -4.18 -6.70 -18.77
N GLU A 116 -4.10 -6.82 -17.44
CA GLU A 116 -3.39 -7.92 -16.78
C GLU A 116 -4.28 -8.89 -16.01
N LYS A 117 -5.45 -8.45 -15.49
CA LYS A 117 -6.26 -9.28 -14.58
C LYS A 117 -7.52 -9.82 -15.22
N SER A 118 -8.32 -8.98 -15.85
CA SER A 118 -9.61 -9.37 -16.40
C SER A 118 -10.11 -8.32 -17.39
N ARG A 119 -10.47 -8.78 -18.58
CA ARG A 119 -11.08 -7.98 -19.64
C ARG A 119 -12.56 -7.67 -19.41
N THR A 120 -13.19 -8.36 -18.44
CA THR A 120 -14.62 -8.21 -18.14
C THR A 120 -14.88 -7.20 -17.03
N ARG A 121 -13.93 -7.00 -16.11
CA ARG A 121 -14.07 -6.07 -14.97
C ARG A 121 -13.81 -4.60 -15.30
N CYS A 122 -13.41 -4.28 -16.52
CA CYS A 122 -13.10 -2.92 -16.94
C CYS A 122 -13.11 -2.83 -18.48
N THR A 123 -13.11 -1.62 -19.04
CA THR A 123 -13.05 -1.37 -20.48
C THR A 123 -11.62 -1.08 -20.95
N ARG A 124 -11.39 -1.21 -22.27
CA ARG A 124 -10.13 -0.79 -22.90
C ARG A 124 -10.10 0.73 -23.02
N HIS A 125 -9.32 1.39 -22.17
CA HIS A 125 -9.00 2.80 -22.32
C HIS A 125 -7.51 3.08 -22.08
N SER A 126 -6.99 4.01 -22.86
CA SER A 126 -5.63 4.53 -22.76
C SER A 126 -5.65 6.02 -23.03
N ILE A 127 -4.99 6.80 -22.17
CA ILE A 127 -4.94 8.26 -22.24
C ILE A 127 -3.48 8.67 -22.43
N ARG A 128 -3.21 9.66 -23.29
CA ARG A 128 -1.85 10.18 -23.46
C ARG A 128 -1.52 11.14 -22.31
N GLU A 129 -0.24 11.20 -21.94
CA GLU A 129 0.21 12.13 -20.91
C GLU A 129 0.02 13.60 -21.31
N GLU A 130 0.11 13.90 -22.61
CA GLU A 130 -0.13 15.24 -23.17
C GLU A 130 -1.58 15.71 -22.93
N ASP A 131 -2.57 14.85 -23.21
CA ASP A 131 -3.99 15.16 -22.99
C ASP A 131 -4.30 15.41 -21.51
N LEU A 132 -3.69 14.62 -20.61
CA LEU A 132 -3.82 14.81 -19.17
C LEU A 132 -3.18 16.11 -18.69
N ARG A 133 -2.07 16.51 -19.31
CA ARG A 133 -1.38 17.76 -18.99
C ARG A 133 -2.16 18.99 -19.46
N ALA A 134 -2.91 18.89 -20.56
CA ALA A 134 -3.75 19.97 -21.05
C ALA A 134 -5.03 20.17 -20.22
N ALA A 135 -5.49 19.13 -19.53
CA ALA A 135 -6.73 19.14 -18.74
C ALA A 135 -6.57 19.62 -17.28
N VAL A 136 -5.33 19.85 -16.83
CA VAL A 136 -4.98 20.35 -15.49
C VAL A 136 -4.50 21.78 -15.59
#